data_AF-A0A2R6DXW7-F1
#
_entry.id   AF-A0A2R6DXW7-F1
#
_cell.length_a   1.000
_cell.length_b   1.000
_cell.length_c   1.000
_cell.angle_alpha   90.00
_cell.angle_beta   90.00
_cell.angle_gamma   90.00
#
_symmetry.space_group_name_H-M   'P 1'
#
loop_
_entity.id
_entity.type
_entity.pdbx_description
1 polymer ?
#
loop_
_entity_poly.entity_id
_entity_poly.type
_entity_poly.pdbx_seq_one_letter_code
_entity_poly.pdbx_strand_id
1 'polypeptide(L)'
;MVGTASAHSGSLGGAAASATVPTWLTVLTGGVVVGATFLFTTLLTDHDAMRSVNWSRVALPAPALARRALVRGCQLVSVALLGLVLVTGLSGTTTPTRNFALLFVWTGWWAGFTMTTYLVGNTWPAFDPFRAIAGVVRRVLDAL
;
A
#
# COMPACT_ATOMS: atom_id res chain seq x y z
N MET A 1 -9.97 -10.32 30.95
CA MET A 1 -8.77 -9.49 30.71
C MET A 1 -8.68 -9.24 29.22
N VAL A 2 -9.08 -8.06 28.73
CA VAL A 2 -8.97 -7.70 27.30
C VAL A 2 -7.67 -6.91 27.15
N GLY A 3 -6.77 -7.39 26.30
CA GLY A 3 -5.47 -6.77 26.05
C GLY A 3 -5.63 -5.38 25.45
N THR A 4 -4.82 -4.43 25.90
CA THR A 4 -4.72 -3.11 25.30
C THR A 4 -4.28 -3.27 23.83
N ALA A 5 -5.13 -2.84 22.90
CA ALA A 5 -4.79 -2.77 21.49
C ALA A 5 -3.73 -1.67 21.28
N SER A 6 -2.45 -2.02 21.45
CA SER A 6 -1.30 -1.11 21.30
C SER A 6 -0.89 -0.86 19.85
N ALA A 7 -1.71 -1.29 18.88
CA ALA A 7 -1.46 -1.13 17.45
C ALA A 7 -2.00 0.19 16.87
N HIS A 8 -2.43 1.14 17.71
CA HIS A 8 -2.85 2.47 17.27
C HIS A 8 -1.72 3.47 17.50
N SER A 9 -1.32 4.19 16.45
CA SER A 9 -0.30 5.26 16.50
C SER A 9 -0.66 6.45 17.41
N GLY A 10 -1.85 6.44 18.02
CA GLY A 10 -2.34 7.47 18.93
C GLY A 10 -1.50 7.66 20.21
N SER A 11 -0.58 6.75 20.54
CA SER A 11 0.35 6.93 21.66
C SER A 11 1.42 8.01 21.40
N LEU A 12 1.51 8.57 20.19
CA LEU A 12 2.37 9.73 19.88
C LEU A 12 1.85 11.05 20.48
N GLY A 13 0.59 11.10 20.96
CA GLY A 13 0.01 12.29 21.59
C GLY A 13 0.79 12.79 22.81
N GLY A 14 1.45 11.88 23.55
CA GLY A 14 2.34 12.24 24.67
C GLY A 14 3.65 12.88 24.23
N ALA A 15 4.16 12.57 23.03
CA ALA A 15 5.35 13.22 22.47
C ALA A 15 5.03 14.62 21.88
N ALA A 16 3.77 14.87 21.50
CA ALA A 16 3.31 16.17 21.02
C ALA A 16 3.22 17.23 22.13
N ALA A 17 3.13 16.84 23.41
CA ALA A 17 3.19 17.76 24.54
C ALA A 17 4.55 18.47 24.66
N SER A 18 5.59 17.96 23.99
CA SER A 18 6.93 18.54 23.91
C SER A 18 7.33 18.90 22.48
N ALA A 19 6.36 19.21 21.61
CA ALA A 19 6.67 19.64 20.25
C ALA A 19 7.39 21.01 20.28
N THR A 20 8.56 21.09 19.67
CA THR A 20 9.33 22.35 19.49
C THR A 20 8.53 23.41 18.71
N VAL A 21 7.50 22.99 17.97
CA VAL A 21 6.68 23.85 17.12
C VAL A 21 5.28 24.01 17.72
N PRO A 22 4.72 25.24 17.76
CA PRO A 22 3.37 25.47 18.25
C PRO A 22 2.29 24.65 17.53
N THR A 23 1.33 24.11 18.28
CA THR A 23 0.26 23.26 17.76
C THR A 23 -0.61 23.96 16.73
N TRP A 24 -0.92 25.25 16.93
CA TRP A 24 -1.73 26.03 15.99
C TRP A 24 -1.07 26.13 14.61
N LEU A 25 0.26 26.29 14.55
CA LEU A 25 1.02 26.37 13.31
C LEU A 25 1.04 25.02 12.61
N THR A 26 1.16 23.94 13.37
CA THR A 26 1.07 22.55 12.86
C THR A 26 -0.31 22.25 12.27
N VAL A 27 -1.37 22.64 12.96
CA VAL A 27 -2.76 22.44 12.50
C VAL A 27 -3.04 23.28 11.26
N LEU A 28 -2.63 24.55 11.23
CA LEU A 28 -2.82 25.41 10.05
C LEU A 28 -2.08 24.87 8.83
N THR A 29 -0.82 24.49 8.97
CA THR A 29 -0.03 23.95 7.85
C THR A 29 -0.60 22.63 7.34
N GLY A 30 -0.95 21.70 8.23
CA GLY A 30 -1.63 20.45 7.85
C GLY A 30 -2.96 20.71 7.14
N GLY A 31 -3.78 21.62 7.68
CA GLY A 31 -5.06 22.02 7.10
C GLY A 31 -4.92 22.65 5.71
N VAL A 32 -3.92 23.53 5.52
CA VAL A 32 -3.63 24.14 4.22
C VAL A 32 -3.19 23.10 3.19
N VAL A 33 -2.29 22.18 3.55
CA VAL A 33 -1.82 21.13 2.63
C VAL A 33 -2.97 20.20 2.22
N VAL A 34 -3.79 19.76 3.18
CA VAL A 34 -4.96 18.91 2.90
C VAL A 34 -5.98 19.67 2.06
N GLY A 35 -6.31 20.90 2.43
CA GLY A 35 -7.26 21.75 1.70
C GLY A 35 -6.80 22.05 0.28
N ALA A 36 -5.51 22.37 0.09
CA ALA A 36 -4.92 22.57 -1.23
C ALA A 36 -4.98 21.30 -2.08
N THR A 37 -4.72 20.13 -1.50
CA THR A 37 -4.80 18.85 -2.23
C THR A 37 -6.24 18.56 -2.67
N PHE A 38 -7.22 18.79 -1.80
CA PHE A 38 -8.64 18.66 -2.14
C PHE A 38 -9.06 19.64 -3.22
N LEU A 39 -8.69 20.92 -3.08
CA LEU A 39 -9.01 21.96 -4.05
C LEU A 39 -8.36 21.66 -5.40
N PHE A 40 -7.08 21.30 -5.40
CA PHE A 40 -6.35 20.88 -6.58
C PHE A 40 -7.02 19.68 -7.25
N THR A 41 -7.33 18.62 -6.51
CA THR A 41 -8.01 17.44 -7.06
C THR A 41 -9.38 17.80 -7.64
N THR A 42 -10.13 18.67 -6.98
CA THR A 42 -11.48 19.07 -7.42
C THR A 42 -11.44 19.96 -8.66
N LEU A 43 -10.49 20.89 -8.73
CA LEU A 43 -10.35 21.83 -9.86
C LEU A 43 -9.58 21.24 -11.05
N LEU A 44 -8.64 20.32 -10.82
CA LEU A 44 -7.86 19.64 -11.87
C LEU A 44 -8.44 18.29 -12.30
N THR A 45 -9.56 17.83 -11.72
CA THR A 45 -10.31 16.71 -12.31
C THR A 45 -11.06 17.23 -13.55
N ASP A 46 -10.28 17.57 -14.57
CA ASP A 46 -10.78 17.71 -15.92
C ASP A 46 -10.99 16.30 -16.48
N HIS A 47 -12.25 15.99 -16.77
CA HIS A 47 -12.67 14.68 -17.24
C HIS A 47 -12.02 14.33 -18.59
N ASP A 48 -11.61 15.34 -19.37
CA ASP A 48 -10.96 15.19 -20.67
C ASP A 48 -9.46 14.88 -20.53
N ALA A 49 -8.78 15.47 -19.54
CA ALA A 49 -7.39 15.16 -19.23
C ALA A 49 -7.23 13.70 -18.74
N MET A 50 -8.15 13.24 -17.88
CA MET A 50 -8.18 11.84 -17.42
C MET A 50 -8.41 10.85 -18.56
N ARG A 51 -9.21 11.23 -19.57
CA ARG A 51 -9.53 10.37 -20.73
C ARG A 51 -8.34 10.18 -21.66
N SER A 52 -7.49 11.21 -21.82
CA SER A 52 -6.27 11.14 -22.66
C SER A 52 -5.17 10.27 -22.05
N VAL A 53 -4.96 10.34 -20.73
CA VAL A 53 -3.95 9.52 -20.02
C VAL A 53 -4.38 8.05 -19.92
N ASN A 54 -5.67 7.77 -19.71
CA ASN A 54 -6.18 6.40 -19.58
C ASN A 54 -6.07 5.56 -20.87
N TRP A 55 -5.83 6.17 -22.03
CA TRP A 55 -5.71 5.47 -23.32
C TRP A 55 -4.29 5.00 -23.65
N SER A 56 -3.25 5.57 -23.02
CA SER A 56 -1.86 5.15 -23.24
C SER A 56 -1.57 3.83 -22.54
N ARG A 57 -2.04 2.73 -23.12
CA ARG A 57 -1.59 1.38 -22.75
C ARG A 57 -0.32 1.09 -23.53
N VAL A 58 0.82 1.23 -22.87
CA VAL A 58 2.09 0.71 -23.38
C VAL A 58 2.01 -0.82 -23.34
N ALA A 59 1.60 -1.42 -24.44
CA ALA A 59 1.61 -2.87 -24.61
C ALA A 59 3.04 -3.31 -24.91
N LEU A 60 3.75 -3.81 -23.89
CA LEU A 60 5.06 -4.43 -24.11
C LEU A 60 4.85 -5.79 -24.81
N PRO A 61 5.41 -6.01 -26.01
CA PRO A 61 5.33 -7.29 -26.69
C PRO A 61 6.21 -8.31 -25.94
N ALA A 62 5.63 -8.99 -24.96
CA ALA A 62 6.28 -10.06 -24.21
C ALA A 62 5.67 -11.42 -24.57
N PRO A 63 6.49 -12.49 -24.72
CA PRO A 63 5.98 -13.84 -24.90
C PRO A 63 4.97 -14.19 -23.82
N ALA A 64 3.81 -14.73 -24.21
CA ALA A 64 2.70 -14.98 -23.28
C ALA A 64 3.10 -15.89 -22.10
N LEU A 65 4.04 -16.81 -22.33
CA LEU A 65 4.57 -17.69 -21.29
C LEU A 65 5.42 -16.92 -20.26
N ALA A 66 6.33 -16.06 -20.72
CA ALA A 66 7.17 -15.24 -19.85
C ALA A 66 6.32 -14.29 -18.99
N ARG A 67 5.29 -13.66 -19.58
CA ARG A 67 4.35 -12.82 -18.84
C ARG A 67 3.60 -13.61 -17.76
N ARG A 68 3.12 -14.80 -18.08
CA ARG A 68 2.42 -15.68 -17.12
C ARG A 68 3.35 -16.13 -15.99
N ALA A 69 4.59 -16.51 -16.31
CA ALA A 69 5.58 -16.91 -15.32
C ALA A 69 5.93 -15.75 -14.38
N LEU A 70 6.15 -14.55 -14.92
CA LEU A 70 6.40 -13.34 -14.14
C LEU A 70 5.25 -13.02 -13.19
N VAL A 71 4.00 -13.00 -13.70
CA VAL A 71 2.82 -12.74 -12.86
C VAL A 71 2.67 -13.78 -11.76
N ARG A 72 2.90 -15.06 -12.05
CA ARG A 72 2.88 -16.10 -11.00
C ARG A 72 3.99 -15.90 -9.98
N GLY A 73 5.19 -15.52 -10.41
CA GLY A 73 6.30 -15.17 -9.53
C GLY A 73 5.93 -14.03 -8.59
N CYS A 74 5.40 -12.93 -9.13
CA CYS A 74 4.90 -11.80 -8.33
C CYS A 74 3.83 -12.23 -7.32
N GLN A 75 2.87 -13.06 -7.74
CA GLN A 75 1.82 -13.56 -6.85
C GLN A 75 2.38 -14.40 -5.70
N LEU A 76 3.34 -15.29 -5.98
CA LEU A 76 3.99 -16.10 -4.95
C LEU A 76 4.77 -15.23 -3.97
N VAL A 77 5.53 -14.26 -4.48
CA VAL A 77 6.27 -13.28 -3.65
C VAL A 77 5.30 -12.48 -2.79
N SER A 78 4.19 -12.00 -3.34
CA SER A 78 3.18 -11.25 -2.58
C SER A 78 2.54 -12.07 -1.46
N VAL A 79 2.20 -13.34 -1.72
CA VAL A 79 1.65 -14.23 -0.69
C VAL A 79 2.70 -14.52 0.39
N ALA A 80 3.97 -14.74 0.01
CA ALA A 80 5.06 -14.94 0.96
C ALA A 80 5.30 -13.70 1.83
N LEU A 81 5.30 -12.51 1.23
CA LEU A 81 5.43 -11.24 1.95
C LEU A 81 4.23 -11.00 2.88
N LEU A 82 3.01 -11.31 2.44
CA LEU A 82 1.83 -11.24 3.30
C LEU A 82 1.98 -12.18 4.51
N GLY A 83 2.42 -13.42 4.29
CA GLY A 83 2.72 -14.36 5.37
C GLY A 83 3.76 -13.83 6.33
N LEU A 84 4.86 -13.26 5.82
CA LEU A 84 5.91 -12.66 6.64
C LEU A 84 5.39 -11.48 7.47
N VAL A 85 4.56 -10.61 6.88
CA VAL A 85 3.89 -9.50 7.57
C VAL A 85 2.99 -10.02 8.70
N LEU A 86 2.20 -11.06 8.45
CA LEU A 86 1.33 -11.63 9.48
C LEU A 86 2.13 -12.27 10.61
N VAL A 87 3.16 -13.07 10.30
CA VAL A 87 4.02 -13.70 11.30
C VAL A 87 4.74 -12.64 12.12
N THR A 88 5.44 -11.71 11.48
CA THR A 88 6.20 -10.66 12.19
C THR A 88 5.31 -9.64 12.88
N GLY A 89 4.07 -9.44 12.42
CA GLY A 89 3.09 -8.59 13.08
C GLY A 89 2.53 -9.22 14.36
N LEU A 90 2.28 -10.54 14.34
CA LEU A 90 1.68 -11.26 15.47
C LEU A 90 2.71 -11.73 16.51
N SER A 91 3.90 -12.14 16.07
CA SER A 91 4.95 -12.69 16.95
C SER A 91 6.17 -11.79 17.09
N GLY A 92 6.24 -10.68 16.34
CA GLY A 92 7.39 -9.78 16.35
C GLY A 92 7.38 -8.78 17.50
N THR A 93 8.42 -7.94 17.52
CA THR A 93 8.62 -6.96 18.60
C THR A 93 7.53 -5.88 18.57
N THR A 94 7.09 -5.42 19.73
CA THR A 94 6.19 -4.26 19.84
C THR A 94 6.87 -2.93 19.53
N THR A 95 8.21 -2.88 19.52
CA THR A 95 8.98 -1.71 19.13
C THR A 95 8.82 -1.43 17.63
N PRO A 96 8.20 -0.30 17.23
CA PRO A 96 7.84 -0.06 15.82
C PRO A 96 9.05 -0.01 14.86
N THR A 97 10.18 0.52 15.32
CA THR A 97 11.41 0.66 14.52
C THR A 97 12.17 -0.64 14.30
N ARG A 98 11.73 -1.75 14.91
CA ARG A 98 12.32 -3.09 14.73
C ARG A 98 11.31 -4.10 14.20
N ASN A 99 10.04 -3.72 14.08
CA ASN A 99 9.00 -4.60 13.58
C ASN A 99 8.97 -4.56 12.05
N PHE A 100 9.30 -5.68 11.42
CA PHE A 100 9.29 -5.80 9.96
C PHE A 100 7.92 -5.47 9.37
N ALA A 101 6.81 -5.98 9.92
CA ALA A 101 5.48 -5.72 9.42
C ALA A 101 5.17 -4.22 9.37
N LEU A 102 5.55 -3.49 10.43
CA LEU A 102 5.34 -2.05 10.49
C LEU A 102 6.22 -1.30 9.48
N LEU A 103 7.52 -1.55 9.46
CA LEU A 103 8.43 -0.86 8.53
C LEU A 103 8.13 -1.21 7.07
N PHE A 104 7.91 -2.48 6.78
CA PHE A 104 7.61 -2.94 5.44
C PHE A 104 6.30 -2.36 4.94
N VAL A 105 5.19 -2.49 5.69
CA VAL A 105 3.89 -2.01 5.21
C VAL A 105 3.86 -0.47 5.15
N TRP A 106 4.26 0.21 6.21
CA TRP A 106 4.07 1.66 6.32
C TRP A 106 5.14 2.48 5.61
N THR A 107 6.41 2.08 5.70
CA THR A 107 7.50 2.84 5.10
C THR A 107 7.81 2.34 3.69
N GLY A 108 7.94 1.03 3.51
CA GLY A 108 8.36 0.44 2.23
C GLY A 108 7.23 0.33 1.21
N TRP A 109 6.17 -0.39 1.57
CA TRP A 109 5.12 -0.85 0.67
C TRP A 109 4.25 0.29 0.17
N TRP A 110 3.69 1.12 1.07
CA TRP A 110 2.85 2.24 0.65
C TRP A 110 3.56 3.20 -0.29
N ALA A 111 4.78 3.62 0.04
CA ALA A 111 5.55 4.53 -0.80
C ALA A 111 6.04 3.83 -2.08
N GLY A 112 6.70 2.68 -1.94
CA GLY A 112 7.33 1.96 -3.04
C GLY A 112 6.30 1.46 -4.06
N PHE A 113 5.22 0.82 -3.61
CA PHE A 113 4.18 0.31 -4.51
C PHE A 113 3.51 1.44 -5.26
N THR A 114 3.14 2.53 -4.58
CA THR A 114 2.56 3.72 -5.22
C THR A 114 3.47 4.28 -6.31
N MET A 115 4.77 4.39 -6.05
CA MET A 115 5.74 4.85 -7.03
C MET A 115 5.79 3.94 -8.26
N THR A 116 5.72 2.61 -8.09
CA THR A 116 5.64 1.68 -9.23
C THR A 116 4.39 1.90 -10.09
N THR A 117 3.25 2.23 -9.47
CA THR A 117 2.01 2.45 -10.21
C THR A 117 2.03 3.72 -11.06
N TYR A 118 2.72 4.76 -10.58
CA TYR A 118 2.95 5.98 -11.37
C TYR A 118 3.95 5.76 -12.51
N LEU A 119 4.97 4.92 -12.32
CA LEU A 119 6.01 4.66 -13.31
C LEU A 119 5.58 3.69 -14.42
N VAL A 120 4.90 2.60 -14.05
CA VAL A 120 4.63 1.46 -14.95
C VAL A 120 3.14 1.32 -15.28
N GLY A 121 2.26 1.96 -14.50
CA GLY A 121 0.81 1.77 -14.57
C GLY A 121 0.33 0.71 -13.58
N ASN A 122 -0.88 0.19 -13.78
CA ASN A 122 -1.54 -0.68 -12.79
C ASN A 122 -0.87 -2.07 -12.66
N THR A 123 0.09 -2.19 -11.75
CA THR A 123 0.81 -3.43 -11.40
C THR A 123 0.08 -4.27 -10.35
N TRP A 124 -0.98 -3.75 -9.72
CA TRP A 124 -1.72 -4.41 -8.64
C TRP A 124 -2.18 -5.84 -8.96
N PRO A 125 -2.75 -6.14 -10.15
CA PRO A 125 -3.19 -7.50 -10.46
C PRO A 125 -2.10 -8.58 -10.38
N ALA A 126 -0.82 -8.20 -10.55
CA ALA A 126 0.30 -9.11 -10.43
C ALA A 126 0.77 -9.28 -8.98
N PHE A 127 0.62 -8.26 -8.14
CA PHE A 127 1.08 -8.24 -6.76
C PHE A 127 -0.04 -8.47 -5.73
N ASP A 128 -1.28 -8.70 -6.15
CA ASP A 128 -2.42 -8.95 -5.26
C ASP A 128 -2.37 -10.38 -4.66
N PRO A 129 -2.06 -10.51 -3.35
CA PRO A 129 -1.98 -11.82 -2.71
C PRO A 129 -3.36 -12.47 -2.53
N PHE A 130 -4.42 -11.70 -2.36
CA PHE A 130 -5.77 -12.23 -2.17
C PHE A 130 -6.30 -12.84 -3.45
N ARG A 131 -6.01 -12.19 -4.59
CA ARG A 131 -6.32 -12.76 -5.90
C ARG A 131 -5.56 -14.05 -6.15
N ALA A 132 -4.30 -14.15 -5.72
CA ALA A 132 -3.52 -15.37 -5.82
C ALA A 132 -4.14 -16.51 -4.99
N ILE A 133 -4.48 -16.23 -3.73
CA ILE A 133 -5.13 -17.18 -2.81
C ILE A 133 -6.49 -17.63 -3.36
N ALA A 134 -7.35 -16.69 -3.76
CA ALA A 134 -8.66 -17.00 -4.33
C ALA A 134 -8.55 -17.86 -5.61
N GLY A 135 -7.52 -17.63 -6.42
CA GLY A 135 -7.24 -18.44 -7.59
C GLY A 135 -6.85 -19.88 -7.24
N VAL A 136 -6.12 -20.10 -6.15
CA VAL A 136 -5.77 -21.44 -5.66
C VAL A 136 -7.00 -22.14 -5.07
N VAL A 137 -7.73 -21.45 -4.18
CA VAL A 137 -8.95 -21.97 -3.55
C VAL A 137 -9.94 -22.45 -4.61
N ARG A 138 -10.19 -21.64 -5.65
CA ARG A 138 -11.07 -22.03 -6.75
C ARG A 138 -10.63 -23.32 -7.43
N ARG A 139 -9.34 -23.47 -7.74
CA ARG A 139 -8.83 -24.70 -8.38
C ARG A 139 -8.98 -25.94 -7.50
N VAL A 140 -8.86 -25.78 -6.19
CA VAL A 140 -9.05 -26.88 -5.23
C VAL A 140 -10.53 -27.27 -5.20
N LEU A 141 -11.44 -26.29 -5.18
CA LEU A 141 -12.88 -26.55 -5.21
C LEU A 141 -13.34 -27.20 -6.52
N ASP A 142 -12.77 -26.80 -7.66
CA ASP A 142 -13.09 -27.37 -8.98
C ASP A 142 -12.55 -28.82 -9.14
N ALA A 143 -11.64 -29.26 -8.27
CA ALA A 143 -11.02 -30.59 -8.32
C ALA A 143 -11.65 -31.62 -7.36
N LEU A 144 -12.63 -31.19 -6.55
CA LEU A 144 -13.42 -32.02 -5.63
C LEU A 144 -14.72 -32.46 -6.30
#